data_AF-A0A6I2A7T1-F1
#
_entry.id   AF-A0A6I2A7T1-F1
#
_cell.length_a   1.000
_cell.length_b   1.000
_cell.length_c   1.000
_cell.angle_alpha   90.00
_cell.angle_beta   90.00
_cell.angle_gamma   90.00
#
_symmetry.space_group_name_H-M   'P 1'
#
loop_
_entity.id
_entity.type
_entity.pdbx_description
1 polymer ?
#
loop_
_entity_poly.entity_id
_entity_poly.type
_entity_poly.pdbx_seq_one_letter_code
_entity_poly.pdbx_strand_id
1 'polypeptide(L)'
;MHKFEQNIAVDDEISPRIVTVTTEIDGVALDMAKFNGVCFAIQNKLSADGGALTCNVAEGTNSTQFSDTFLATVTLAASTDADQFDTVEIKAPEMTAGYRYVRLEVNPAAGTTTQLAAIAMRWSARFKTGAAL
;
A
#
# COMPACT_ATOMS: atom_id res chain seq x y z
N MET A 1 -2.48 34.42 -2.03
CA MET A 1 -1.51 33.76 -1.13
C MET A 1 -1.85 32.28 -1.11
N HIS A 2 -1.22 31.48 -1.99
CA HIS A 2 -1.53 30.06 -2.08
C HIS A 2 -0.90 29.35 -0.89
N LYS A 3 -1.75 28.80 -0.02
CA LYS A 3 -1.35 27.96 1.09
C LYS A 3 -0.81 26.67 0.48
N PHE A 4 0.51 26.48 0.50
CA PHE A 4 1.17 25.22 0.16
C PHE A 4 0.87 24.22 1.29
N GLU A 5 -0.38 23.79 1.41
CA GLU A 5 -0.80 22.85 2.42
C GLU A 5 -0.56 21.43 1.91
N GLN A 6 0.51 20.82 2.41
CA GLN A 6 0.89 19.40 2.30
C GLN A 6 0.85 18.79 0.89
N ASN A 7 2.02 18.78 0.24
CA ASN A 7 2.23 18.04 -1.02
C ASN A 7 2.14 16.50 -0.86
N ILE A 8 2.13 16.01 0.39
CA ILE A 8 2.10 14.59 0.76
C ILE A 8 1.08 14.40 1.88
N ALA A 9 0.11 13.51 1.67
CA ALA A 9 -0.85 13.06 2.66
C ALA A 9 -0.48 11.65 3.12
N VAL A 10 -0.23 11.50 4.41
CA VAL A 10 0.17 10.27 5.07
C VAL A 10 -1.07 9.67 5.76
N ASP A 11 -1.25 8.35 5.76
CA ASP A 11 -2.36 7.74 6.51
C ASP A 11 -2.11 7.85 8.04
N ASP A 12 -3.19 8.06 8.81
CA ASP A 12 -3.11 8.60 10.18
C ASP A 12 -2.53 7.62 11.24
N GLU A 13 -2.35 6.33 10.95
CA GLU A 13 -1.84 5.38 11.96
C GLU A 13 -0.89 4.31 11.37
N ILE A 14 0.34 4.25 11.90
CA ILE A 14 1.26 3.11 11.77
C ILE A 14 1.23 2.36 13.09
N SER A 15 0.44 1.29 13.18
CA SER A 15 0.44 0.40 14.34
C SER A 15 0.90 -0.99 13.91
N PRO A 16 2.10 -1.45 14.36
CA PRO A 16 2.56 -2.79 14.05
C PRO A 16 1.57 -3.84 14.56
N ARG A 17 1.15 -4.77 13.70
CA ARG A 17 0.17 -5.81 14.04
C ARG A 17 0.59 -7.18 13.54
N ILE A 18 0.04 -8.22 14.16
CA ILE A 18 0.29 -9.61 13.78
C ILE A 18 -0.59 -9.97 12.58
N VAL A 19 0.01 -10.63 11.58
CA VAL A 19 -0.65 -11.15 10.38
C VAL A 19 -0.47 -12.68 10.37
N THR A 20 -1.59 -13.42 10.36
CA THR A 20 -1.62 -14.90 10.39
C THR A 20 -2.42 -15.53 9.25
N VAL A 21 -3.17 -14.72 8.50
CA VAL A 21 -3.97 -15.19 7.36
C VAL A 21 -3.12 -15.20 6.09
N THR A 22 -3.39 -16.11 5.17
CA THR A 22 -2.63 -16.21 3.90
C THR A 22 -2.75 -14.96 3.03
N THR A 23 -3.83 -14.20 3.17
CA THR A 23 -4.06 -12.92 2.49
C THR A 23 -4.82 -11.97 3.41
N GLU A 24 -4.28 -10.79 3.62
CA GLU A 24 -4.87 -9.69 4.37
C GLU A 24 -4.91 -8.42 3.51
N ILE A 25 -5.95 -7.60 3.65
CA ILE A 25 -5.99 -6.27 3.02
C ILE A 25 -5.49 -5.25 4.04
N ASP A 26 -4.44 -4.52 3.69
CA ASP A 26 -3.89 -3.47 4.54
C ASP A 26 -4.52 -2.11 4.19
N GLY A 27 -5.20 -1.53 5.18
CA GLY A 27 -5.85 -0.23 5.05
C GLY A 27 -7.10 -0.24 4.15
N VAL A 28 -7.42 0.94 3.61
CA VAL A 28 -8.58 1.19 2.74
C VAL A 28 -8.15 1.39 1.29
N ALA A 29 -9.07 1.13 0.37
CA ALA A 29 -8.92 1.45 -1.05
C ALA A 29 -8.56 2.93 -1.27
N LEU A 30 -7.41 3.19 -1.90
CA LEU A 30 -6.91 4.53 -2.17
C LEU A 30 -7.37 5.00 -3.55
N ASP A 31 -8.06 6.13 -3.59
CA ASP A 31 -8.62 6.71 -4.82
C ASP A 31 -7.56 7.51 -5.59
N MET A 32 -7.02 6.92 -6.66
CA MET A 32 -6.03 7.53 -7.54
C MET A 32 -6.62 8.58 -8.49
N ALA A 33 -7.93 8.85 -8.46
CA ALA A 33 -8.48 10.06 -9.07
C ALA A 33 -8.09 11.33 -8.30
N LYS A 34 -7.72 11.20 -7.02
CA LYS A 34 -7.37 12.34 -6.15
C LYS A 34 -5.87 12.64 -6.08
N PHE A 35 -5.02 11.69 -6.48
CA PHE A 35 -3.56 11.80 -6.35
C PHE A 35 -2.87 11.20 -7.58
N ASN A 36 -1.69 11.71 -7.95
CA ASN A 36 -0.93 11.15 -9.08
C ASN A 36 0.00 10.01 -8.68
N GLY A 37 0.33 9.88 -7.40
CA GLY A 37 1.22 8.83 -6.91
C GLY A 37 0.90 8.40 -5.49
N VAL A 38 1.19 7.13 -5.21
CA VAL A 38 1.17 6.52 -3.89
C VAL A 38 2.43 5.68 -3.67
N CYS A 39 2.93 5.66 -2.45
CA CYS A 39 4.02 4.78 -2.02
C CYS A 39 3.53 4.05 -0.80
N PHE A 40 3.63 2.73 -0.82
CA PHE A 40 3.48 1.91 0.37
C PHE A 40 4.87 1.68 0.94
N ALA A 41 5.07 2.07 2.18
CA ALA A 41 6.25 1.74 2.97
C ALA A 41 5.90 0.57 3.88
N ILE A 42 6.66 -0.50 3.78
CA ILE A 42 6.29 -1.82 4.32
C ILE A 42 7.43 -2.32 5.17
N GLN A 43 7.11 -2.75 6.38
CA GLN A 43 8.06 -3.31 7.32
C GLN A 43 7.58 -4.69 7.77
N ASN A 44 8.44 -5.69 7.58
CA ASN A 44 8.33 -6.96 8.27
C ASN A 44 9.09 -6.80 9.60
N LYS A 45 8.33 -6.60 10.67
CA LYS A 45 8.84 -6.54 12.03
C LYS A 45 9.25 -7.93 12.47
N LEU A 46 10.33 -8.01 13.24
CA LEU A 46 10.84 -9.27 13.76
C LEU A 46 9.72 -10.08 14.43
N SER A 47 9.37 -11.22 13.82
CA SER A 47 8.51 -12.23 14.43
C SER A 47 9.34 -13.45 14.82
N ALA A 48 8.92 -14.16 15.87
CA ALA A 48 9.63 -15.34 16.35
C ALA A 48 9.77 -16.44 15.28
N ASP A 49 8.86 -16.47 14.31
CA ASP A 49 8.81 -17.49 13.25
C ASP A 49 9.56 -17.07 11.97
N GLY A 50 10.08 -15.84 11.90
CA GLY A 50 10.94 -15.36 10.81
C GLY A 50 10.34 -15.50 9.40
N GLY A 51 9.02 -15.54 9.24
CA GLY A 51 8.35 -15.81 7.96
C GLY A 51 8.58 -14.71 6.91
N ALA A 52 8.62 -15.10 5.63
CA ALA A 52 8.64 -14.15 4.53
C ALA A 52 7.28 -13.44 4.41
N LEU A 53 7.28 -12.18 3.97
CA LEU A 53 6.10 -11.36 3.78
C LEU A 53 6.06 -10.88 2.33
N THR A 54 5.05 -11.32 1.57
CA THR A 54 4.83 -10.84 0.20
C THR A 54 3.72 -9.82 0.19
N CYS A 55 3.99 -8.64 -0.34
CA CYS A 55 3.04 -7.56 -0.45
C CYS A 55 2.80 -7.23 -1.92
N ASN A 56 1.55 -7.20 -2.31
CA ASN A 56 1.11 -6.94 -3.68
C ASN A 56 0.32 -5.64 -3.72
N VAL A 57 0.50 -4.86 -4.78
CA VAL A 57 -0.36 -3.70 -5.04
C VAL A 57 -1.42 -4.11 -6.05
N ALA A 58 -2.65 -4.26 -5.57
CA ALA A 58 -3.79 -4.57 -6.40
C ALA A 58 -4.48 -3.28 -6.83
N GLU A 59 -5.02 -3.26 -8.05
CA GLU A 59 -5.86 -2.18 -8.56
C GLU A 59 -7.32 -2.60 -8.70
N GLY A 60 -8.25 -1.66 -8.53
CA GLY A 60 -9.69 -1.88 -8.65
C GLY A 60 -10.40 -0.81 -9.46
N THR A 61 -11.50 -1.20 -10.12
CA THR A 61 -12.42 -0.26 -10.79
C THR A 61 -13.32 0.46 -9.79
N ASN A 62 -13.60 -0.19 -8.66
CA ASN A 62 -14.32 0.36 -7.50
C ASN A 62 -13.55 0.06 -6.21
N SER A 63 -14.02 0.61 -5.09
CA SER A 63 -13.32 0.52 -3.80
C SER A 63 -13.46 -0.83 -3.10
N THR A 64 -14.13 -1.81 -3.70
CA THR A 64 -14.41 -3.13 -3.08
C THR A 64 -13.99 -4.31 -3.94
N GLN A 65 -13.78 -4.12 -5.24
CA GLN A 65 -13.40 -5.15 -6.20
C GLN A 65 -12.06 -4.80 -6.85
N PHE A 66 -11.09 -5.67 -6.62
CA PHE A 66 -9.71 -5.52 -7.08
C PHE A 66 -9.32 -6.69 -7.99
N SER A 67 -8.37 -6.44 -8.87
CA SER A 67 -7.79 -7.41 -9.80
C SER A 67 -6.90 -8.41 -9.08
N ASP A 68 -6.92 -9.67 -9.53
CA ASP A 68 -5.96 -10.70 -9.14
C ASP A 68 -4.60 -10.55 -9.85
N THR A 69 -4.53 -9.64 -10.85
CA THR A 69 -3.27 -9.23 -11.48
C THR A 69 -2.76 -7.99 -10.78
N PHE A 70 -1.57 -8.10 -10.17
CA PHE A 70 -0.98 -7.04 -9.36
C PHE A 70 -0.13 -6.08 -10.20
N LEU A 71 -0.19 -4.79 -9.86
CA LEU A 71 0.65 -3.75 -10.47
C LEU A 71 2.12 -3.89 -10.06
N ALA A 72 2.34 -4.33 -8.82
CA ALA A 72 3.66 -4.52 -8.26
C ALA A 72 3.64 -5.55 -7.13
N THR A 73 4.79 -6.18 -6.89
CA THR A 73 5.01 -7.14 -5.81
C THR A 73 6.33 -6.83 -5.13
N VAL A 74 6.31 -6.86 -3.81
CA VAL A 74 7.48 -6.75 -2.93
C VAL A 74 7.53 -7.98 -2.04
N THR A 75 8.69 -8.60 -1.88
CA THR A 75 8.88 -9.72 -0.97
C THR A 75 9.98 -9.40 0.03
N LEU A 76 9.58 -9.25 1.30
CA LEU A 76 10.47 -9.19 2.43
C LEU A 76 10.80 -10.63 2.84
N ALA A 77 12.06 -11.04 2.63
CA ALA A 77 12.50 -12.41 2.85
C ALA A 77 12.39 -12.84 4.33
N ALA A 78 12.30 -14.14 4.57
CA ALA A 78 12.39 -14.68 5.92
C ALA A 78 13.69 -14.22 6.61
N SER A 79 13.60 -13.67 7.82
CA SER A 79 14.78 -13.28 8.61
C SER A 79 14.48 -13.32 10.10
N THR A 80 15.47 -13.77 10.88
CA THR A 80 15.46 -13.78 12.33
C THR A 80 16.25 -12.63 12.94
N ASP A 81 16.99 -11.86 12.12
CA ASP A 81 18.10 -11.03 12.59
C ASP A 81 17.89 -9.52 12.41
N ALA A 82 16.83 -9.07 11.74
CA ALA A 82 16.50 -7.64 11.66
C ALA A 82 15.06 -7.38 11.21
N ASP A 83 14.55 -6.19 11.54
CA ASP A 83 13.40 -5.59 10.87
C ASP A 83 13.76 -5.35 9.40
N GLN A 84 12.99 -5.93 8.49
CA GLN A 84 13.15 -5.66 7.05
C GLN A 84 12.18 -4.59 6.62
N PHE A 85 12.63 -3.74 5.69
CA PHE A 85 11.85 -2.63 5.18
C PHE A 85 12.04 -2.51 3.67
N ASP A 86 10.95 -2.22 2.98
CA ASP A 86 10.97 -1.89 1.55
C ASP A 86 9.80 -0.97 1.20
N THR A 87 9.83 -0.42 -0.01
CA THR A 87 8.85 0.55 -0.51
C THR A 87 8.40 0.18 -1.91
N VAL A 88 7.12 0.38 -2.20
CA VAL A 88 6.57 0.25 -3.55
C VAL A 88 5.81 1.51 -3.94
N GLU A 89 6.27 2.16 -5.00
CA GLU A 89 5.67 3.34 -5.59
C GLU A 89 4.81 2.95 -6.79
N ILE A 90 3.59 3.50 -6.85
CA ILE A 90 2.68 3.41 -7.99
C ILE A 90 2.28 4.81 -8.44
N LYS A 91 2.38 5.04 -9.74
CA LYS A 91 1.90 6.26 -10.40
C LYS A 91 0.60 5.95 -11.13
N ALA A 92 -0.31 6.90 -11.12
CA ALA A 92 -1.61 6.74 -11.79
C ALA A 92 -1.55 6.38 -13.28
N PRO A 93 -0.54 6.81 -14.09
CA PRO A 93 -0.40 6.34 -15.48
C PRO A 93 0.02 4.87 -15.64
N GLU A 94 0.51 4.23 -14.57
CA GLU A 94 0.89 2.81 -14.57
C GLU A 94 -0.32 1.90 -14.34
N MET A 95 -1.45 2.47 -13.92
CA MET A 95 -2.69 1.74 -13.71
C MET A 95 -3.35 1.35 -15.03
N THR A 96 -4.07 0.24 -15.02
CA THR A 96 -4.87 -0.20 -16.17
C THR A 96 -5.97 0.81 -16.48
N ALA A 97 -6.22 1.07 -17.77
CA ALA A 97 -7.27 1.98 -18.18
C ALA A 97 -8.64 1.57 -17.60
N GLY A 98 -9.34 2.53 -17.00
CA GLY A 98 -10.62 2.32 -16.32
C GLY A 98 -10.52 1.93 -14.85
N TYR A 99 -9.32 1.62 -14.34
CA TYR A 99 -9.08 1.41 -12.93
C TYR A 99 -8.88 2.76 -12.22
N ARG A 100 -9.24 2.79 -10.93
CA ARG A 100 -9.28 4.03 -10.13
C ARG A 100 -8.72 3.87 -8.73
N TYR A 101 -8.82 2.67 -8.16
CA TYR A 101 -8.43 2.41 -6.79
C TYR A 101 -7.19 1.53 -6.75
N VAL A 102 -6.37 1.73 -5.72
CA VAL A 102 -5.24 0.84 -5.39
C VAL A 102 -5.29 0.45 -3.91
N ARG A 103 -4.80 -0.73 -3.58
CA ARG A 103 -4.67 -1.19 -2.19
C ARG A 103 -3.43 -2.07 -2.04
N LEU A 104 -2.97 -2.22 -0.81
CA LEU A 104 -1.93 -3.17 -0.46
C LEU A 104 -2.57 -4.48 0.00
N GLU A 105 -2.18 -5.58 -0.62
CA GLU A 105 -2.53 -6.94 -0.20
C GLU A 105 -1.31 -7.62 0.38
N VAL A 106 -1.43 -8.08 1.61
CA VAL A 106 -0.34 -8.67 2.39
C VAL A 106 -0.55 -10.16 2.48
N ASN A 107 0.46 -10.91 2.08
CA ASN A 107 0.44 -12.36 1.99
C ASN A 107 1.66 -12.92 2.75
N PRO A 108 1.53 -13.26 4.04
CA PRO A 108 2.59 -13.92 4.78
C PRO A 108 2.78 -15.35 4.29
N ALA A 109 3.97 -15.90 4.51
CA ALA A 109 4.24 -17.30 4.23
C ALA A 109 3.27 -18.22 5.01
N ALA A 110 2.72 -19.22 4.32
CA ALA A 110 1.74 -20.12 4.91
C ALA A 110 2.29 -20.82 6.17
N GLY A 111 1.49 -20.82 7.24
CA GLY A 111 1.86 -21.45 8.52
C GLY A 111 2.85 -20.63 9.36
N THR A 112 3.13 -19.37 9.00
CA THR A 112 3.99 -18.48 9.79
C THR A 112 3.20 -17.34 10.42
N THR A 113 3.67 -16.90 11.60
CA THR A 113 3.21 -15.66 12.21
C THR A 113 4.20 -14.55 11.87
N THR A 114 3.73 -13.46 11.26
CA THR A 114 4.59 -12.29 10.94
C THR A 114 4.01 -11.03 11.57
N GLN A 115 4.86 -10.05 11.86
CA GLN A 115 4.40 -8.74 12.33
C GLN A 115 4.60 -7.73 11.20
N LEU A 116 3.52 -7.06 10.79
CA LEU A 116 3.53 -6.05 9.74
C LEU A 116 3.43 -4.67 10.38
N ALA A 117 4.21 -3.71 9.87
CA ALA A 117 3.87 -2.30 9.92
C ALA A 117 3.92 -1.73 8.50
N ALA A 118 2.84 -1.10 8.04
CA ALA A 118 2.78 -0.50 6.72
C ALA A 118 2.11 0.87 6.78
N ILE A 119 2.46 1.70 5.81
CA ILE A 119 1.82 3.00 5.61
C ILE A 119 1.74 3.36 4.14
N ALA A 120 0.61 3.95 3.74
CA ALA A 120 0.48 4.59 2.45
C ALA A 120 0.78 6.10 2.55
N MET A 121 1.62 6.57 1.64
CA MET A 121 1.96 7.97 1.44
C MET A 121 1.45 8.39 0.07
N ARG A 122 0.56 9.38 0.01
CA ARG A 122 -0.06 9.88 -1.22
C ARG A 122 0.56 11.23 -1.56
N TRP A 123 0.91 11.48 -2.81
CA TRP A 123 1.46 12.79 -3.21
C TRP A 123 0.92 13.27 -4.55
N SER A 124 1.24 14.52 -4.88
CA SER A 124 0.84 15.18 -6.12
C SER A 124 -0.68 15.13 -6.29
N ALA A 125 -1.39 15.75 -5.34
CA ALA A 125 -2.84 15.87 -5.38
C ALA A 125 -3.33 16.39 -6.74
N ARG A 126 -4.31 15.69 -7.31
CA ARG A 126 -4.96 16.09 -8.57
C ARG A 126 -5.96 17.18 -8.27
N PHE A 127 -5.75 18.35 -8.85
CA PHE A 127 -6.79 19.38 -8.82
C PHE A 127 -8.00 18.86 -9.58
N LYS A 128 -9.16 18.91 -8.93
CA LYS A 128 -10.42 18.61 -9.59
C LYS A 128 -10.69 19.75 -10.57
N THR A 129 -10.48 19.54 -11.88
CA THR A 129 -10.96 20.47 -12.91
C THR A 129 -12.49 20.44 -12.85
N GLY A 130 -13.10 21.41 -12.16
CA GLY A 130 -14.54 21.43 -11.92
C GLY A 130 -15.02 22.37 -10.81
N ALA A 131 -14.14 23.04 -10.05
CA ALA A 131 -14.54 24.26 -9.37
C ALA A 131 -14.55 25.37 -10.43
N ALA A 132 -15.75 25.79 -10.86
CA ALA A 132 -15.89 27.03 -11.61
C ALA A 132 -15.24 28.16 -10.79
N LEU A 133 -14.32 28.90 -11.41
CA LEU A 133 -13.87 30.20 -10.92
C LEU A 133 -14.99 31.23 -11.08
#